data_AF-A0A8G2MBG1-F1
#
_entry.id   AF-A0A8G2MBG1-F1
#
_cell.length_a   1.000
_cell.length_b   1.000
_cell.length_c   1.000
_cell.angle_alpha   90.00
_cell.angle_beta   90.00
_cell.angle_gamma   90.00
#
_symmetry.space_group_name_H-M   'P 1'
#
loop_
_entity.id
_entity.type
_entity.pdbx_description
1 polymer ?
#
loop_
_entity_poly.entity_id
_entity_poly.type
_entity_poly.pdbx_seq_one_letter_code
_entity_poly.pdbx_strand_id
1 'polypeptide(L)'
;MTLKNQCTPLTNRGVERTNKSAVESVVDWVQVTFHITPISAVIEDVIGLPITLFKKRNSGIYFYNRGYEFSNIKLYYSSDDESMGIHLQLTGTGCREFEHHLQQLNKTWQDFFDKCLSVNANFTRIDIAIDDYKTYLKVPLLIKKAEKAECVSRFRAGSAINGFNLSDGRSKGATFYIGF
;
A
#
# COMPACT_ATOMS: atom_id res chain seq x y z
N MET A 1 16.60 32.55 16.13
CA MET A 1 15.46 31.68 15.75
C MET A 1 16.03 30.33 15.37
N THR A 2 15.79 29.32 16.20
CA THR A 2 16.33 27.96 16.02
C THR A 2 15.46 27.21 15.02
N LEU A 3 16.04 26.79 13.89
CA LEU A 3 15.38 25.91 12.92
C LEU A 3 15.06 24.59 13.61
N LYS A 4 13.77 24.31 13.81
CA LYS A 4 13.32 22.98 14.27
C LYS A 4 13.55 22.00 13.12
N ASN A 5 14.42 21.02 13.34
CA ASN A 5 14.45 19.78 12.56
C ASN A 5 13.07 19.14 12.60
N GLN A 6 12.29 19.29 11.52
CA GLN A 6 11.06 18.52 11.34
C GLN A 6 11.44 17.11 10.91
N CYS A 7 11.37 16.17 11.85
CA CYS A 7 11.32 14.75 11.52
C CYS A 7 9.90 14.45 11.01
N THR A 8 9.78 13.88 9.81
CA THR A 8 8.50 13.47 9.24
C THR A 8 7.87 12.40 10.15
N PRO A 9 6.60 12.54 10.55
CA PRO A 9 5.97 11.56 11.43
C PRO A 9 5.88 10.18 10.77
N LEU A 10 5.94 9.12 11.57
CA LEU A 10 5.86 7.71 11.16
C LEU A 10 4.53 7.34 10.46
N THR A 11 3.53 8.21 10.52
CA THR A 11 2.22 8.07 9.86
C THR A 11 1.78 9.44 9.36
N ASN A 12 0.92 9.49 8.34
CA ASN A 12 0.38 10.75 7.80
C ASN A 12 -0.49 11.56 8.78
N ARG A 13 -0.68 11.09 10.03
CA ARG A 13 -1.36 11.86 11.06
C ARG A 13 -0.54 13.08 11.46
N GLY A 14 -1.07 14.27 11.19
CA GLY A 14 -0.50 15.54 11.64
C GLY A 14 0.56 16.15 10.73
N VAL A 15 0.70 15.66 9.49
CA VAL A 15 1.56 16.29 8.47
C VAL A 15 0.87 17.54 7.93
N GLU A 16 1.55 18.69 7.96
CA GLU A 16 1.07 19.93 7.34
C GLU A 16 1.09 19.82 5.81
N ARG A 17 0.01 20.31 5.18
CA ARG A 17 -0.29 20.13 3.74
C ARG A 17 0.72 20.81 2.83
N THR A 18 1.01 20.17 1.70
CA THR A 18 1.64 20.79 0.53
C THR A 18 0.72 20.81 -0.71
N ASN A 19 -0.33 19.98 -0.77
CA ASN A 19 -1.17 19.80 -1.96
C ASN A 19 -2.47 20.64 -1.96
N LYS A 20 -2.81 21.23 -3.12
CA LYS A 20 -3.96 22.16 -3.32
C LYS A 20 -5.28 21.48 -3.72
N SER A 21 -5.26 20.20 -4.12
CA SER A 21 -6.46 19.47 -4.55
C SER A 21 -7.37 19.10 -3.37
N ALA A 22 -8.68 19.00 -3.63
CA ALA A 22 -9.68 18.60 -2.64
C ALA A 22 -9.71 17.08 -2.42
N VAL A 23 -9.38 16.32 -3.47
CA VAL A 23 -9.28 14.86 -3.48
C VAL A 23 -8.03 14.45 -4.27
N GLU A 24 -7.41 13.33 -3.89
CA GLU A 24 -6.25 12.76 -4.57
C GLU A 24 -6.39 11.24 -4.64
N SER A 25 -6.16 10.63 -5.81
CA SER A 25 -6.19 9.18 -5.98
C SER A 25 -4.78 8.61 -5.96
N VAL A 26 -4.56 7.55 -5.21
CA VAL A 26 -3.24 6.94 -5.01
C VAL A 26 -3.30 5.41 -5.08
N VAL A 27 -2.18 4.80 -5.45
CA VAL A 27 -1.97 3.35 -5.26
C VAL A 27 -1.54 3.11 -3.82
N ASP A 28 -2.28 2.28 -3.08
CA ASP A 28 -2.08 2.09 -1.63
C ASP A 28 -1.72 0.64 -1.25
N TRP A 29 -1.83 -0.29 -2.18
CA TRP A 29 -1.29 -1.64 -1.99
C TRP A 29 -1.04 -2.29 -3.34
N VAL A 30 0.08 -3.00 -3.48
CA VAL A 30 0.34 -3.84 -4.64
C VAL A 30 0.96 -5.16 -4.19
N GLN A 31 0.38 -6.27 -4.66
CA GLN A 31 1.00 -7.58 -4.66
C GLN A 31 0.97 -8.19 -6.04
N VAL A 32 2.12 -8.69 -6.47
CA VAL A 32 2.33 -9.28 -7.78
C VAL A 32 3.30 -10.45 -7.68
N THR A 33 3.00 -11.55 -8.38
CA THR A 33 3.84 -12.75 -8.42
C THR A 33 4.38 -13.01 -9.81
N PHE A 34 5.70 -13.22 -9.91
CA PHE A 34 6.45 -13.49 -11.14
C PHE A 34 6.89 -14.96 -11.19
N HIS A 35 6.54 -15.69 -12.25
CA HIS A 35 6.80 -17.14 -12.35
C HIS A 35 7.92 -17.52 -13.35
N ILE A 36 8.35 -16.61 -14.22
CA ILE A 36 9.25 -16.92 -15.36
C ILE A 36 10.51 -16.05 -15.32
N THR A 37 10.89 -15.53 -14.14
CA THR A 37 11.93 -14.50 -14.03
C THR A 37 12.79 -14.78 -12.81
N PRO A 38 14.14 -14.78 -12.91
CA PRO A 38 14.98 -14.86 -11.72
C PRO A 38 14.83 -13.61 -10.87
N ILE A 39 15.10 -13.71 -9.56
CA ILE A 39 14.90 -12.60 -8.63
C ILE A 39 15.72 -11.36 -8.95
N SER A 40 16.92 -11.53 -9.54
CA SER A 40 17.71 -10.42 -10.05
C SER A 40 16.99 -9.64 -11.14
N ALA A 41 16.39 -10.31 -12.11
CA ALA A 41 15.64 -9.64 -13.18
C ALA A 41 14.36 -8.98 -12.65
N VAL A 42 13.69 -9.54 -11.63
CA VAL A 42 12.58 -8.83 -10.97
C VAL A 42 13.07 -7.55 -10.30
N ILE A 43 14.19 -7.59 -9.58
CA ILE A 43 14.72 -6.44 -8.85
C ILE A 43 15.31 -5.37 -9.79
N GLU A 44 16.11 -5.78 -10.77
CA GLU A 44 16.89 -4.87 -11.60
C GLU A 44 16.11 -4.43 -12.85
N ASP A 45 15.37 -5.32 -13.50
CA ASP A 45 14.68 -5.00 -14.76
C ASP A 45 13.23 -4.52 -14.56
N VAL A 46 12.51 -5.10 -13.59
CA VAL A 46 11.10 -4.74 -13.33
C VAL A 46 11.02 -3.60 -12.33
N ILE A 47 11.64 -3.75 -11.15
CA ILE A 47 11.63 -2.74 -10.08
C ILE A 47 12.60 -1.59 -10.43
N GLY A 48 13.69 -1.85 -11.15
CA GLY A 48 14.63 -0.82 -11.59
C GLY A 48 15.62 -0.38 -10.51
N LEU A 49 15.85 -1.20 -9.48
CA LEU A 49 16.78 -0.90 -8.39
C LEU A 49 17.95 -1.88 -8.39
N PRO A 50 19.18 -1.46 -8.04
CA PRO A 50 20.31 -2.37 -7.92
C PRO A 50 20.05 -3.43 -6.84
N ILE A 51 20.30 -4.71 -7.15
CA ILE A 51 20.11 -5.79 -6.16
C ILE A 51 20.98 -5.61 -4.91
N THR A 52 22.09 -4.89 -5.03
CA THR A 52 23.02 -4.58 -3.93
C THR A 52 22.37 -3.73 -2.82
N LEU A 53 21.26 -3.03 -3.11
CA LEU A 53 20.49 -2.31 -2.09
C LEU A 53 19.63 -3.25 -1.23
N PHE A 54 19.30 -4.44 -1.73
CA PHE A 54 18.41 -5.38 -1.06
C PHE A 54 19.17 -6.28 -0.09
N LYS A 55 18.64 -6.39 1.13
CA LYS A 55 19.11 -7.35 2.12
C LYS A 55 18.40 -8.68 1.94
N LYS A 56 19.17 -9.76 1.83
CA LYS A 56 18.64 -11.12 1.84
C LYS A 56 18.12 -11.48 3.23
N ARG A 57 16.96 -12.15 3.28
CA ARG A 57 16.29 -12.60 4.49
C ARG A 57 16.09 -14.11 4.46
N ASN A 58 16.33 -14.76 5.60
CA ASN A 58 16.03 -16.18 5.83
C ASN A 58 14.65 -16.38 6.49
N SER A 59 13.75 -15.41 6.31
CA SER A 59 12.37 -15.43 6.74
C SER A 59 11.49 -14.89 5.61
N GLY A 60 10.21 -15.25 5.63
CA GLY A 60 9.24 -14.79 4.65
C GLY A 60 7.82 -14.78 5.20
N ILE A 61 6.85 -14.88 4.30
CA ILE A 61 5.41 -14.83 4.62
C ILE A 61 4.69 -15.95 3.86
N TYR A 62 3.57 -16.41 4.42
CA TYR A 62 2.84 -17.55 3.87
C TYR A 62 3.76 -18.77 3.73
N PHE A 63 3.83 -19.38 2.54
CA PHE A 63 4.73 -20.50 2.23
C PHE A 63 6.05 -20.05 1.59
N TYR A 64 6.25 -18.74 1.36
CA TYR A 64 7.54 -18.21 0.93
C TYR A 64 8.48 -18.12 2.14
N ASN A 65 9.59 -18.88 2.11
CA ASN A 65 10.49 -19.05 3.26
C ASN A 65 11.78 -18.20 3.17
N ARG A 66 11.97 -17.44 2.09
CA ARG A 66 13.08 -16.51 1.87
C ARG A 66 12.56 -15.17 1.37
N GLY A 67 13.42 -14.15 1.42
CA GLY A 67 13.08 -12.86 0.83
C GLY A 67 14.27 -11.94 0.57
N TYR A 68 13.98 -10.87 -0.15
CA TYR A 68 14.83 -9.70 -0.37
C TYR A 68 14.05 -8.46 0.07
N GLU A 69 14.70 -7.60 0.84
CA GLU A 69 14.06 -6.40 1.40
C GLU A 69 14.95 -5.19 1.21
N PHE A 70 14.37 -4.13 0.64
CA PHE A 70 14.93 -2.79 0.64
C PHE A 70 13.84 -1.84 1.16
N SER A 71 14.03 -1.37 2.41
CA SER A 71 13.02 -0.59 3.13
C SER A 71 11.65 -1.28 3.11
N ASN A 72 10.60 -0.66 2.54
CA ASN A 72 9.26 -1.23 2.45
C ASN A 72 8.98 -1.95 1.11
N ILE A 73 10.00 -2.16 0.26
CA ILE A 73 9.93 -2.99 -0.94
C ILE A 73 10.38 -4.40 -0.58
N LYS A 74 9.43 -5.35 -0.57
CA LYS A 74 9.67 -6.71 -0.11
C LYS A 74 9.36 -7.73 -1.20
N LEU A 75 10.34 -8.55 -1.53
CA LEU A 75 10.18 -9.70 -2.40
C LEU A 75 10.33 -10.98 -1.58
N TYR A 76 9.46 -11.94 -1.84
CA TYR A 76 9.44 -13.23 -1.18
C TYR A 76 9.54 -14.35 -2.21
N TYR A 77 10.25 -15.41 -1.87
CA TYR A 77 10.34 -16.61 -2.70
C TYR A 77 10.50 -17.84 -1.79
N SER A 78 10.23 -19.03 -2.31
CA SER A 78 10.49 -20.29 -1.60
C SER A 78 11.76 -20.93 -2.12
N SER A 79 12.67 -21.31 -1.22
CA SER A 79 13.82 -22.16 -1.58
C SER A 79 13.43 -23.62 -1.79
N ASP A 80 12.23 -24.00 -1.38
CA ASP A 80 11.79 -25.40 -1.33
C ASP A 80 10.81 -25.69 -2.48
N ASP A 81 10.21 -24.65 -3.07
CA ASP A 81 9.25 -24.75 -4.17
C ASP A 81 9.36 -23.53 -5.11
N GLU A 82 10.09 -23.69 -6.21
CA GLU A 82 10.27 -22.64 -7.22
C GLU A 82 8.97 -22.32 -7.98
N SER A 83 7.98 -23.23 -7.99
CA SER A 83 6.73 -23.03 -8.71
C SER A 83 5.86 -21.92 -8.11
N MET A 84 6.09 -21.58 -6.84
CA MET A 84 5.47 -20.43 -6.19
C MET A 84 5.90 -19.09 -6.81
N GLY A 85 7.03 -19.05 -7.51
CA GLY A 85 7.58 -17.83 -8.09
C GLY A 85 8.09 -16.82 -7.06
N ILE A 86 8.21 -15.57 -7.50
CA ILE A 86 8.68 -14.44 -6.69
C ILE A 86 7.53 -13.50 -6.45
N HIS A 87 7.20 -13.26 -5.18
CA HIS A 87 6.10 -12.42 -4.77
C HIS A 87 6.58 -11.07 -4.26
N LEU A 88 6.28 -10.00 -4.99
CA LEU A 88 6.49 -8.63 -4.54
C LEU A 88 5.29 -8.17 -3.70
N GLN A 89 5.58 -7.52 -2.58
CA GLN A 89 4.59 -6.85 -1.73
C GLN A 89 5.02 -5.40 -1.46
N LEU A 90 4.12 -4.48 -1.82
CA LEU A 90 4.18 -3.06 -1.50
C LEU A 90 2.96 -2.71 -0.65
N THR A 91 3.19 -2.34 0.61
CA THR A 91 2.15 -1.79 1.51
C THR A 91 1.89 -0.32 1.16
N GLY A 92 0.96 0.39 1.82
CA GLY A 92 0.74 1.83 1.57
C GLY A 92 2.03 2.66 1.70
N THR A 93 2.80 2.44 2.77
CA THR A 93 4.14 3.06 2.91
C THR A 93 5.11 2.60 1.83
N GLY A 94 5.10 1.30 1.47
CA GLY A 94 5.90 0.78 0.37
C GLY A 94 5.55 1.40 -0.98
N CYS A 95 4.28 1.73 -1.22
CA CYS A 95 3.83 2.42 -2.43
C CYS A 95 4.36 3.86 -2.46
N ARG A 96 4.34 4.59 -1.33
CA ARG A 96 4.91 5.95 -1.26
C ARG A 96 6.42 5.95 -1.52
N GLU A 97 7.15 4.97 -0.97
CA GLU A 97 8.59 4.81 -1.24
C GLU A 97 8.84 4.44 -2.70
N PHE A 98 8.06 3.51 -3.23
CA PHE A 98 8.21 3.06 -4.61
C PHE A 98 7.92 4.17 -5.62
N GLU A 99 6.97 5.06 -5.35
CA GLU A 99 6.75 6.26 -6.17
C GLU A 99 7.97 7.16 -6.25
N HIS A 100 8.67 7.37 -5.13
CA HIS A 100 9.90 8.16 -5.12
C HIS A 100 10.97 7.52 -6.03
N HIS A 101 11.08 6.19 -5.99
CA HIS A 101 11.99 5.46 -6.88
C HIS A 101 11.58 5.56 -8.35
N LEU A 102 10.28 5.41 -8.66
CA LEU A 102 9.78 5.59 -10.01
C LEU A 102 10.08 6.99 -10.54
N GLN A 103 9.88 8.03 -9.73
CA GLN A 103 10.21 9.42 -10.08
C GLN A 103 11.71 9.59 -10.39
N GLN A 104 12.60 8.99 -9.60
CA GLN A 104 14.05 9.01 -9.86
C GLN A 104 14.43 8.32 -11.17
N LEU A 105 13.66 7.31 -11.58
CA LEU A 105 13.80 6.60 -12.86
C LEU A 105 13.07 7.29 -14.02
N ASN A 106 12.43 8.44 -13.79
CA ASN A 106 11.54 9.12 -14.74
C ASN A 106 10.43 8.17 -15.27
N LYS A 107 9.87 7.36 -14.37
CA LYS A 107 8.79 6.41 -14.59
C LYS A 107 7.59 6.72 -13.71
N THR A 108 6.47 6.10 -14.06
CA THR A 108 5.19 6.19 -13.37
C THR A 108 4.72 4.81 -12.91
N TRP A 109 3.63 4.77 -12.13
CA TRP A 109 2.95 3.51 -11.82
C TRP A 109 2.51 2.76 -13.08
N GLN A 110 2.08 3.49 -14.11
CA GLN A 110 1.67 2.88 -15.38
C GLN A 110 2.84 2.13 -16.03
N ASP A 111 4.02 2.75 -16.10
CA ASP A 111 5.22 2.10 -16.64
C ASP A 111 5.57 0.82 -15.87
N PHE A 112 5.40 0.83 -14.55
CA PHE A 112 5.60 -0.35 -13.71
C PHE A 112 4.57 -1.46 -14.02
N PHE A 113 3.28 -1.11 -14.09
CA PHE A 113 2.24 -2.08 -14.39
C PHE A 113 2.37 -2.66 -15.79
N ASP A 114 2.68 -1.83 -16.79
CA ASP A 114 2.95 -2.27 -18.16
C ASP A 114 4.16 -3.22 -18.21
N LYS A 115 5.21 -2.92 -17.44
CA LYS A 115 6.37 -3.82 -17.30
C LYS A 115 5.99 -5.15 -16.68
N CYS A 116 5.19 -5.17 -15.61
CA CYS A 116 4.67 -6.40 -15.00
C CYS A 116 3.85 -7.24 -15.98
N LEU A 117 2.96 -6.60 -16.76
CA LEU A 117 2.17 -7.27 -17.79
C LEU A 117 3.04 -7.84 -18.91
N SER A 118 4.10 -7.13 -19.32
CA SER A 118 5.03 -7.59 -20.36
C SER A 118 5.77 -8.88 -20.01
N VAL A 119 5.91 -9.18 -18.71
CA VAL A 119 6.54 -10.41 -18.19
C VAL A 119 5.51 -11.43 -17.68
N ASN A 120 4.23 -11.24 -18.03
CA ASN A 120 3.12 -12.10 -17.65
C ASN A 120 3.02 -12.33 -16.12
N ALA A 121 3.22 -11.26 -15.35
CA ALA A 121 3.12 -11.31 -13.90
C ALA A 121 1.65 -11.37 -13.43
N ASN A 122 1.42 -12.06 -12.32
CA ASN A 122 0.08 -12.25 -11.76
C ASN A 122 -0.16 -11.25 -10.62
N PHE A 123 -1.04 -10.28 -10.83
CA PHE A 123 -1.48 -9.38 -9.76
C PHE A 123 -2.44 -10.10 -8.82
N THR A 124 -2.06 -10.25 -7.56
CA THR A 124 -2.89 -10.91 -6.54
C THR A 124 -3.63 -9.90 -5.66
N ARG A 125 -3.17 -8.65 -5.60
CA ARG A 125 -3.87 -7.55 -4.93
C ARG A 125 -3.43 -6.19 -5.46
N ILE A 126 -4.39 -5.32 -5.72
CA ILE A 126 -4.17 -3.89 -5.98
C ILE A 126 -5.23 -3.11 -5.19
N ASP A 127 -4.79 -2.22 -4.32
CA ASP A 127 -5.68 -1.30 -3.60
C ASP A 127 -5.46 0.12 -4.15
N ILE A 128 -6.55 0.78 -4.53
CA ILE A 128 -6.57 2.19 -4.90
C ILE A 128 -7.28 2.96 -3.78
N ALA A 129 -6.67 4.03 -3.31
CA ALA A 129 -7.23 4.90 -2.28
C ALA A 129 -7.54 6.29 -2.85
N ILE A 130 -8.49 6.97 -2.21
CA ILE A 130 -8.81 8.37 -2.47
C ILE A 130 -8.69 9.12 -1.14
N ASP A 131 -7.75 10.06 -1.08
CA ASP A 131 -7.59 10.96 0.05
C ASP A 131 -8.52 12.17 -0.11
N ASP A 132 -9.51 12.28 0.78
CA ASP A 132 -10.49 13.37 0.81
C ASP A 132 -10.09 14.46 1.82
N TYR A 133 -9.36 15.45 1.33
CA TYR A 133 -8.86 16.57 2.13
C TYR A 133 -9.90 17.67 2.39
N LYS A 134 -11.06 17.64 1.72
CA LYS A 134 -12.17 18.59 1.94
C LYS A 134 -13.26 18.01 2.85
N THR A 135 -13.25 16.70 3.08
CA THR A 135 -14.22 15.97 3.90
C THR A 135 -15.63 15.99 3.29
N TYR A 136 -15.73 15.62 2.02
CA TYR A 136 -16.99 15.23 1.38
C TYR A 136 -17.62 14.00 2.04
N LEU A 137 -16.80 13.02 2.43
CA LEU A 137 -17.24 11.74 2.98
C LEU A 137 -16.93 11.64 4.47
N LYS A 138 -17.85 12.13 5.31
CA LYS A 138 -17.75 11.94 6.76
C LYS A 138 -18.09 10.51 7.14
N VAL A 139 -17.08 9.69 7.42
CA VAL A 139 -17.26 8.26 7.78
C VAL A 139 -18.33 8.02 8.86
N PRO A 140 -18.40 8.79 9.98
CA PRO A 140 -19.47 8.60 10.98
C PRO A 140 -20.88 8.82 10.42
N LEU A 141 -21.04 9.74 9.47
CA LEU A 141 -22.32 9.97 8.81
C LEU A 141 -22.68 8.80 7.89
N LEU A 142 -21.71 8.26 7.15
CA LEU A 142 -21.91 7.09 6.29
C LEU A 142 -22.36 5.87 7.10
N ILE A 143 -21.70 5.61 8.23
CA ILE A 143 -22.09 4.53 9.17
C ILE A 143 -23.53 4.73 9.63
N LYS A 144 -23.86 5.93 10.13
CA LYS A 144 -25.22 6.24 10.62
C LYS A 144 -26.29 6.07 9.53
N LYS A 145 -25.97 6.39 8.27
CA LYS A 145 -26.88 6.16 7.13
C LYS A 145 -27.06 4.68 6.85
N ALA A 146 -25.99 3.90 6.85
CA ALA A 146 -26.06 2.46 6.66
C ALA A 146 -26.88 1.76 7.77
N GLU A 147 -26.66 2.12 9.04
CA GLU A 147 -27.42 1.61 10.19
C GLU A 147 -28.93 1.92 10.11
N LYS A 148 -29.30 3.01 9.44
CA LYS A 148 -30.70 3.38 9.19
C LYS A 148 -31.31 2.72 7.94
N ALA A 149 -30.60 1.77 7.33
CA ALA A 149 -30.97 1.17 6.05
C ALA A 149 -31.10 2.18 4.90
N GLU A 150 -30.39 3.31 4.96
CA GLU A 150 -30.32 4.33 3.89
C GLU A 150 -29.16 4.06 2.90
N CYS A 151 -28.57 2.87 2.93
CA CYS A 151 -27.51 2.43 2.04
C CYS A 151 -28.01 1.29 1.15
N VAL A 152 -28.05 1.51 -0.17
CA VAL A 152 -28.33 0.47 -1.16
C VAL A 152 -27.00 -0.04 -1.71
N SER A 153 -26.72 -1.33 -1.54
CA SER A 153 -25.44 -1.94 -1.92
C SER A 153 -25.64 -3.34 -2.51
N ARG A 154 -24.68 -3.79 -3.32
CA ARG A 154 -24.57 -5.19 -3.76
C ARG A 154 -24.16 -6.11 -2.61
N PHE A 155 -23.44 -5.56 -1.64
CA PHE A 155 -22.98 -6.29 -0.46
C PHE A 155 -24.10 -6.36 0.58
N ARG A 156 -24.16 -7.48 1.29
CA ARG A 156 -25.22 -7.75 2.28
C ARG A 156 -24.90 -7.24 3.67
N ALA A 157 -23.64 -6.99 3.97
CA ALA A 157 -23.17 -6.60 5.29
C ALA A 157 -22.12 -5.49 5.20
N GLY A 158 -22.07 -4.69 6.27
CA GLY A 158 -21.00 -3.76 6.54
C GLY A 158 -20.64 -3.81 8.03
N SER A 159 -19.43 -3.37 8.35
CA SER A 159 -18.88 -3.37 9.70
C SER A 159 -18.32 -2.00 10.02
N ALA A 160 -18.66 -1.47 11.19
CA ALA A 160 -18.13 -0.22 11.69
C ALA A 160 -17.14 -0.48 12.83
N ILE A 161 -15.97 0.16 12.78
CA ILE A 161 -14.98 0.17 13.85
C ILE A 161 -14.78 1.61 14.31
N ASN A 162 -15.07 1.87 15.58
CA ASN A 162 -14.92 3.19 16.19
C ASN A 162 -13.88 3.13 17.30
N GLY A 163 -13.02 4.15 17.36
CA GLY A 163 -12.06 4.32 18.45
C GLY A 163 -12.41 5.51 19.33
N PHE A 164 -12.12 5.42 20.63
CA PHE A 164 -12.19 6.56 21.56
C PHE A 164 -11.03 6.52 22.57
N ASN A 165 -10.73 7.68 23.17
CA ASN A 165 -9.81 7.81 24.28
C ASN A 165 -10.48 7.36 25.59
N LEU A 166 -9.81 6.52 26.37
CA LEU A 166 -10.33 6.10 27.69
C LEU A 166 -10.34 7.25 28.72
N SER A 167 -9.43 8.23 28.57
CA SER A 167 -9.27 9.33 29.53
C SER A 167 -10.34 10.41 29.40
N ASP A 168 -10.87 10.65 28.20
CA ASP A 168 -11.78 11.78 27.94
C ASP A 168 -12.95 11.43 27.00
N GLY A 169 -13.06 10.18 26.56
CA GLY A 169 -14.12 9.71 25.66
C GLY A 169 -14.06 10.27 24.24
N ARG A 170 -13.06 11.09 23.88
CA ARG A 170 -13.00 11.70 22.53
C ARG A 170 -12.74 10.64 21.47
N SER A 171 -13.44 10.77 20.33
CA SER A 171 -13.26 9.86 19.19
C SER A 171 -11.84 9.93 18.62
N LYS A 172 -11.25 8.77 18.36
CA LYS A 172 -9.97 8.60 17.65
C LYS A 172 -10.15 8.41 16.13
N GLY A 173 -11.40 8.39 15.66
CA GLY A 173 -11.75 8.07 14.28
C GLY A 173 -12.73 6.91 14.18
N ALA A 174 -13.27 6.76 12.96
CA ALA A 174 -14.23 5.73 12.58
C ALA A 174 -13.78 5.10 11.26
N THR A 175 -13.99 3.80 11.13
CA THR A 175 -13.76 3.04 9.89
C THR A 175 -15.04 2.32 9.52
N PHE A 176 -15.39 2.35 8.24
CA PHE A 176 -16.56 1.66 7.72
C PHE A 176 -16.15 0.71 6.60
N TYR A 177 -16.36 -0.58 6.82
CA TYR A 177 -16.11 -1.63 5.83
C TYR A 177 -17.43 -2.10 5.23
N ILE A 178 -17.43 -2.37 3.93
CA ILE A 178 -18.58 -2.92 3.19
C ILE A 178 -18.07 -4.10 2.36
N GLY A 179 -18.72 -5.26 2.45
CA GLY A 179 -18.39 -6.43 1.61
C GLY A 179 -17.33 -7.38 2.15
N PHE A 180 -17.18 -7.45 3.48
CA PHE A 180 -16.51 -8.58 4.12
C PHE A 180 -17.32 -9.88 4.01
#